data_AF-A0A6G3U4A6-F1
#
_entry.id   AF-A0A6G3U4A6-F1
#
_cell.length_a   1.000
_cell.length_b   1.000
_cell.length_c   1.000
_cell.angle_alpha   90.00
_cell.angle_beta   90.00
_cell.angle_gamma   90.00
#
_symmetry.space_group_name_H-M   'P 1'
#
loop_
_entity.id
_entity.type
_entity.pdbx_description
1 polymer ?
#
loop_
_entity_poly.entity_id
_entity_poly.type
_entity_poly.pdbx_seq_one_letter_code
_entity_poly.pdbx_strand_id
1 'polypeptide(L)'
;MAERQGGRAAPDAVLTRIGQVVMLHHAGDREEARHRLLGLWTEIGEHGDPLHRCTLAHYLADTQDDPEDELAWDLRALTAAEEARGDRPDGFGDAREVRALYPA
;
A
#
# COMPACT_ATOMS: atom_id res chain seq x y z
N MET A 1 -6.08 27.89 23.29
CA MET A 1 -6.94 26.89 22.61
C MET A 1 -6.13 26.35 21.44
N ALA A 2 -5.44 25.22 21.63
CA ALA A 2 -4.62 24.58 20.61
C ALA A 2 -5.47 23.48 19.97
N GLU A 3 -6.01 23.74 18.78
CA GLU A 3 -6.79 22.76 18.04
C GLU A 3 -5.87 21.84 17.24
N ARG A 4 -6.13 20.55 17.41
CA ARG A 4 -5.35 19.43 16.91
C ARG A 4 -5.42 19.37 15.38
N GLN A 5 -4.35 19.77 14.71
CA GLN A 5 -4.10 19.49 13.29
C GLN A 5 -2.90 18.53 13.21
N GLY A 6 -3.12 17.23 13.46
CA GLY A 6 -2.02 16.25 13.52
C GLY A 6 -2.25 14.93 12.78
N GLY A 7 -3.43 14.70 12.18
CA GLY A 7 -3.80 13.37 11.66
C GLY A 7 -3.71 13.17 10.15
N ARG A 8 -3.71 14.24 9.33
CA ARG A 8 -3.84 14.13 7.85
C ARG A 8 -2.53 14.33 7.07
N ALA A 9 -1.53 15.01 7.65
CA ALA A 9 -0.26 15.28 6.94
C ALA A 9 0.72 14.09 6.91
N ALA A 10 0.61 13.17 7.88
CA ALA A 10 1.42 11.95 7.93
C ALA A 10 0.96 10.83 6.98
N PRO A 11 -0.35 10.54 6.79
CA PRO A 11 -0.79 9.51 5.85
C PRO A 11 -0.42 9.82 4.39
N ASP A 12 -0.52 11.08 3.96
CA ASP A 12 -0.05 11.50 2.63
C ASP A 12 1.46 11.30 2.44
N ALA A 13 2.26 11.35 3.51
CA ALA A 13 3.71 11.14 3.42
C ALA A 13 4.08 9.69 3.08
N VAL A 14 3.32 8.70 3.57
CA VAL A 14 3.55 7.28 3.25
C VAL A 14 3.19 7.00 1.80
N LEU A 15 2.00 7.42 1.35
CA LEU A 15 1.58 7.26 -0.04
C LEU A 15 2.51 7.99 -1.02
N THR A 16 3.02 9.16 -0.64
CA THR A 16 4.03 9.88 -1.44
C THR A 16 5.32 9.08 -1.57
N ARG A 17 5.82 8.48 -0.47
CA ARG A 17 7.02 7.63 -0.50
C ARG A 17 6.82 6.38 -1.34
N ILE A 18 5.64 5.76 -1.26
CA ILE A 18 5.28 4.63 -2.13
C ILE A 18 5.32 5.08 -3.60
N GLY A 19 4.66 6.19 -3.95
CA GLY A 19 4.66 6.73 -5.31
C GLY A 19 6.06 7.03 -5.85
N GLN A 20 6.98 7.54 -5.02
CA GLN A 20 8.37 7.75 -5.39
C GLN A 20 9.10 6.45 -5.77
N VAL A 21 8.86 5.38 -5.01
CA VAL A 21 9.47 4.07 -5.28
C VAL A 21 8.84 3.40 -6.51
N VAL A 22 7.54 3.59 -6.74
CA VAL A 22 6.85 3.11 -7.95
C VAL A 22 7.39 3.79 -9.21
N MET A 23 7.68 5.09 -9.16
CA MET A 23 8.35 5.77 -10.28
C MET A 23 9.75 5.19 -10.55
N LEU A 24 10.50 4.82 -9.51
CA LEU A 24 11.79 4.13 -9.66
C LEU A 24 11.61 2.74 -10.28
N HIS A 25 10.59 1.98 -9.85
CA HIS A 25 10.25 0.69 -10.43
C HIS A 25 9.97 0.80 -11.93
N HIS A 26 9.14 1.77 -12.34
CA HIS A 26 8.85 2.04 -13.74
C HIS A 26 10.06 2.54 -14.54
N ALA A 27 11.07 3.10 -13.89
CA ALA A 27 12.35 3.46 -14.52
C ALA A 27 13.26 2.23 -14.79
N GLY A 28 12.85 1.03 -14.37
CA GLY A 28 13.50 -0.24 -14.66
C GLY A 28 14.33 -0.82 -13.50
N ASP A 29 14.46 -0.11 -12.39
CA ASP A 29 15.23 -0.57 -11.22
C ASP A 29 14.32 -1.34 -10.24
N ARG A 30 13.91 -2.54 -10.66
CA ARG A 30 12.99 -3.41 -9.91
C ARG A 30 13.56 -3.85 -8.55
N GLU A 31 14.83 -4.24 -8.52
CA GLU A 31 15.45 -4.77 -7.29
C GLU A 31 15.55 -3.69 -6.21
N GLU A 32 16.00 -2.48 -6.56
CA GLU A 32 16.04 -1.36 -5.62
C GLU A 32 14.63 -0.93 -5.20
N ALA A 33 13.67 -0.95 -6.12
CA ALA A 33 12.28 -0.68 -5.77
C ALA A 33 11.76 -1.68 -4.74
N ARG A 34 11.94 -2.99 -4.98
CA ARG A 34 11.58 -4.06 -4.03
C ARG A 34 12.19 -3.83 -2.65
N HIS A 35 13.49 -3.53 -2.60
CA HIS A 35 14.18 -3.30 -1.33
C HIS A 35 13.59 -2.10 -0.56
N ARG A 36 13.32 -0.99 -1.24
CA ARG A 36 12.72 0.20 -0.61
C ARG A 36 11.28 -0.04 -0.16
N LEU A 37 10.47 -0.74 -0.97
CA LEU A 37 9.11 -1.09 -0.59
C LEU A 37 9.10 -2.04 0.63
N LEU A 38 10.00 -3.01 0.72
CA LEU A 38 10.15 -3.87 1.90
C LEU A 38 10.55 -3.09 3.15
N GLY A 39 11.41 -2.08 3.00
CA GLY A 39 11.75 -1.15 4.07
C GLY A 39 10.52 -0.40 4.58
N LEU A 40 9.69 0.12 3.67
CA LEU A 40 8.42 0.76 4.02
C LEU A 40 7.45 -0.21 4.69
N TRP A 41 7.41 -1.46 4.25
CA TRP A 41 6.51 -2.48 4.83
C TRP A 41 6.87 -2.75 6.28
N THR A 42 8.16 -2.84 6.57
CA THR A 42 8.69 -2.99 7.93
C THR A 42 8.37 -1.77 8.80
N GLU A 43 8.41 -0.56 8.24
CA GLU A 43 8.08 0.69 8.95
C GLU A 43 6.58 0.79 9.28
N ILE A 44 5.71 0.42 8.34
CA ILE A 44 4.24 0.46 8.52
C ILE A 44 3.78 -0.63 9.49
N GLY A 45 4.33 -1.83 9.37
CA GLY A 45 3.98 -2.99 10.18
C GLY A 45 2.56 -3.50 9.97
N GLU A 46 2.21 -4.61 10.63
CA GLU A 46 0.91 -5.29 10.46
C GLU A 46 -0.27 -4.49 11.03
N HIS A 47 -0.03 -3.47 11.85
CA HIS A 47 -1.06 -2.61 12.43
C HIS A 47 -1.15 -1.23 11.77
N GLY A 48 -0.42 -1.02 10.68
CA GLY A 48 -0.50 0.21 9.90
C GLY A 48 -1.87 0.37 9.22
N ASP A 49 -2.11 1.59 8.73
CA ASP A 49 -3.35 1.93 8.01
C ASP A 49 -3.63 0.90 6.88
N PRO A 50 -4.82 0.28 6.85
CA PRO A 50 -5.16 -0.75 5.87
C PRO A 50 -5.03 -0.29 4.41
N LEU A 51 -5.29 0.98 4.09
CA LEU A 51 -5.11 1.50 2.73
C LEU A 51 -3.63 1.55 2.36
N HIS A 52 -2.76 2.03 3.27
CA HIS A 52 -1.31 2.03 3.01
C HIS A 52 -0.75 0.62 2.85
N ARG A 53 -1.17 -0.32 3.71
CA ARG A 53 -0.77 -1.73 3.62
C ARG A 53 -1.22 -2.35 2.30
N CYS A 54 -2.45 -2.08 1.89
CA CYS A 54 -3.00 -2.55 0.61
C CYS A 54 -2.18 -2.02 -0.57
N THR A 55 -2.01 -0.70 -0.68
CA THR A 55 -1.25 -0.08 -1.77
C THR A 55 0.20 -0.56 -1.82
N LEU A 56 0.86 -0.67 -0.66
CA LEU A 56 2.24 -1.13 -0.61
C LEU A 56 2.39 -2.60 -0.99
N ALA A 57 1.52 -3.48 -0.50
CA ALA A 57 1.55 -4.91 -0.83
C ALA A 57 1.32 -5.14 -2.33
N HIS A 58 0.41 -4.39 -2.94
CA HIS A 58 0.16 -4.44 -4.38
C HIS A 58 1.43 -4.11 -5.18
N TYR A 59 2.10 -2.99 -4.89
CA TYR A 59 3.34 -2.64 -5.58
C TYR A 59 4.52 -3.57 -5.22
N LEU A 60 4.51 -4.23 -4.06
CA LEU A 60 5.49 -5.27 -3.75
C LEU A 60 5.31 -6.51 -4.62
N ALA A 61 4.07 -6.90 -4.91
CA ALA A 61 3.75 -8.02 -5.79
C ALA A 61 4.37 -7.79 -7.18
N ASP A 62 4.16 -6.62 -7.78
CA ASP A 62 4.69 -6.23 -9.10
C ASP A 62 6.23 -6.28 -9.21
N THR A 63 6.93 -6.24 -8.07
CA THR A 63 8.40 -6.33 -8.03
C THR A 63 8.94 -7.75 -7.86
N GLN A 64 8.10 -8.76 -7.67
CA GLN A 64 8.53 -10.13 -7.54
C GLN A 64 8.84 -10.74 -8.92
N ASP A 65 9.83 -11.64 -8.92
CA ASP A 65 10.19 -12.40 -10.12
C ASP A 65 9.56 -13.80 -10.11
N ASP A 66 9.23 -14.30 -8.91
CA ASP A 66 8.55 -15.56 -8.70
C ASP A 66 7.03 -15.35 -8.54
N PRO A 67 6.20 -16.10 -9.28
CA PRO A 67 4.75 -15.91 -9.25
C PRO A 67 4.10 -16.36 -7.93
N GLU A 68 4.71 -17.27 -7.17
CA GLU A 68 4.21 -17.66 -5.85
C GLU A 68 4.44 -16.53 -4.84
N ASP A 69 5.60 -15.87 -4.91
CA ASP A 69 5.90 -14.68 -4.10
C ASP A 69 5.01 -13.49 -4.46
N GLU A 70 4.78 -13.24 -5.76
CA GLU A 70 3.83 -12.23 -6.26
C GLU A 70 2.43 -12.47 -5.68
N LEU A 71 1.90 -13.70 -5.84
CA LEU A 71 0.58 -14.07 -5.32
C LEU A 71 0.50 -13.92 -3.80
N ALA A 72 1.56 -14.27 -3.07
CA ALA A 72 1.58 -14.11 -1.63
C ALA A 72 1.46 -12.64 -1.22
N TRP A 73 2.03 -11.70 -1.98
CA TRP A 73 1.87 -10.27 -1.76
C TRP A 73 0.49 -9.76 -2.17
N ASP A 74 -0.06 -10.22 -3.29
CA ASP A 74 -1.42 -9.88 -3.71
C ASP A 74 -2.49 -10.29 -2.70
N LEU A 75 -2.36 -11.48 -2.11
CA LEU A 75 -3.28 -11.93 -1.06
C LEU A 75 -3.20 -11.04 0.18
N ARG A 76 -2.01 -10.54 0.54
CA ARG A 76 -1.86 -9.56 1.63
C ARG A 76 -2.51 -8.21 1.27
N ALA A 77 -2.39 -7.77 0.02
CA ALA A 77 -3.04 -6.56 -0.48
C ALA A 77 -4.57 -6.70 -0.40
N LEU A 78 -5.10 -7.86 -0.79
CA LEU A 78 -6.52 -8.18 -0.72
C LEU A 78 -7.04 -8.18 0.72
N THR A 79 -6.35 -8.84 1.65
CA THR A 79 -6.74 -8.84 3.07
C THR A 79 -6.77 -7.42 3.65
N ALA A 80 -5.75 -6.60 3.34
CA ALA A 80 -5.72 -5.20 3.79
C ALA A 80 -6.84 -4.35 3.15
N ALA A 81 -7.18 -4.61 1.89
CA ALA A 81 -8.33 -3.98 1.23
C ALA A 81 -9.66 -4.34 1.90
N GLU A 82 -9.85 -5.59 2.33
CA GLU A 82 -11.04 -6.04 3.05
C GLU A 82 -11.14 -5.37 4.43
N GLU A 83 -10.02 -5.26 5.16
CA GLU A 83 -9.94 -4.51 6.42
C GLU A 83 -10.34 -3.04 6.22
N ALA A 84 -9.80 -2.37 5.19
CA ALA A 84 -10.12 -0.98 4.85
C ALA A 84 -11.61 -0.75 4.53
N ARG A 85 -12.29 -1.77 4.00
CA ARG A 85 -13.74 -1.74 3.70
C ARG A 85 -14.58 -1.95 4.95
N GLY A 86 -14.14 -2.79 5.88
CA GLY A 86 -14.85 -3.13 7.12
C GLY A 86 -14.85 -2.02 8.18
N ASP A 87 -13.83 -1.16 8.21
CA ASP A 87 -13.67 -0.11 9.24
C ASP A 87 -14.45 1.19 8.93
N ARG A 88 -15.22 1.24 7.84
CA ARG A 88 -16.07 2.41 7.52
C ARG A 88 -17.55 2.15 7.84
N PRO A 89 -18.20 2.98 8.70
CA PRO A 89 -19.60 2.78 9.13
C PRO A 89 -20.62 2.94 7.99
N ASP A 90 -20.20 3.47 6.85
CA ASP A 90 -20.97 3.59 5.63
C ASP A 90 -20.12 2.98 4.50
N GLY A 91 -20.43 1.73 4.14
CA GLY A 91 -19.65 0.82 3.27
C GLY A 91 -19.43 1.26 1.82
N PHE A 92 -19.34 2.56 1.56
CA PHE A 92 -19.07 3.17 0.26
C PHE A 92 -18.07 4.33 0.35
N GLY A 93 -17.05 4.21 1.18
CA GLY A 93 -15.85 5.01 0.97
C GLY A 93 -14.99 4.38 -0.13
N ASP A 94 -14.62 5.19 -1.12
CA ASP A 94 -13.78 4.95 -2.29
C ASP A 94 -13.54 3.48 -2.72
N ALA A 95 -14.62 2.78 -3.05
CA ALA A 95 -14.55 1.46 -3.64
C ALA A 95 -13.84 1.46 -5.01
N ARG A 96 -13.57 2.62 -5.61
CA ARG A 96 -12.90 2.80 -6.90
C ARG A 96 -11.39 2.67 -6.76
N GLU A 97 -10.77 3.30 -5.76
CA GLU A 97 -9.31 3.18 -5.55
C GLU A 97 -8.90 1.76 -5.18
N VAL A 98 -9.67 1.09 -4.32
CA VAL A 98 -9.43 -0.34 -4.04
C VAL A 98 -9.67 -1.21 -5.27
N ARG A 99 -10.61 -0.84 -6.17
CA ARG A 99 -10.83 -1.61 -7.41
C ARG A 99 -9.66 -1.49 -8.39
N ALA A 100 -8.93 -0.37 -8.37
CA ALA A 100 -7.74 -0.15 -9.19
C ALA A 100 -6.53 -0.98 -8.73
N LEU A 101 -6.58 -1.55 -7.52
CA LEU A 101 -5.52 -2.37 -6.92
C LEU A 101 -5.77 -3.87 -7.08
N TYR A 102 -6.85 -4.29 -7.76
CA TYR A 102 -7.01 -5.69 -8.13
C TYR A 102 -6.06 -6.01 -9.30
N PRO A 103 -5.31 -7.13 -9.22
CA PRO A 103 -4.56 -7.63 -10.36
C PRO A 103 -5.51 -8.03 -11.50
N ALA A 104 -5.03 -7.91 -12.74
CA ALA A 104 -5.76 -8.29 -13.95
C ALA A 104 -5.71 -9.80 -14.22
#